data_AF-A0A924G5J0-F1
#
_entry.id   AF-A0A924G5J0-F1
#
_cell.length_a   1.000
_cell.length_b   1.000
_cell.length_c   1.000
_cell.angle_alpha   90.00
_cell.angle_beta   90.00
_cell.angle_gamma   90.00
#
_symmetry.space_group_name_H-M   'P 1'
#
loop_
_entity.id
_entity.type
_entity.pdbx_description
1 polymer ?
#
loop_
_entity_poly.entity_id
_entity_poly.type
_entity_poly.pdbx_seq_one_letter_code
_entity_poly.pdbx_strand_id
1 'polypeptide(L)'
;DLDVTIGQHIYTTDFFQISGFNNKDQIISIYYWVHAKEPIALQTKNLPFDFTPNQTADPTTCCEVFRWIEWDHFNEASLTLPIDKIVAGMVKSKYP
;
A
#
# COMPACT_ATOMS: atom_id res chain seq x y z
N ASP A 1 -1.53 13.11 -12.82
CA ASP A 1 -0.45 12.88 -11.85
C ASP A 1 -0.71 13.60 -10.55
N LEU A 2 -0.28 13.02 -9.44
CA LEU A 2 -0.37 13.62 -8.10
C LEU A 2 1.02 14.01 -7.65
N ASP A 3 1.23 15.31 -7.51
CA ASP A 3 2.51 15.87 -7.10
C ASP A 3 2.69 15.74 -5.59
N VAL A 4 3.80 15.14 -5.15
CA VAL A 4 4.08 14.91 -3.73
C VAL A 4 5.46 15.41 -3.31
N THR A 5 5.61 15.70 -2.02
CA THR A 5 6.92 15.87 -1.38
C THR A 5 7.18 14.70 -0.42
N ILE A 6 8.43 14.25 -0.39
CA ILE A 6 8.86 13.16 0.50
C ILE A 6 9.10 13.76 1.89
N GLY A 7 8.43 13.18 2.88
CA GLY A 7 8.54 13.53 4.29
C GLY A 7 9.44 12.55 5.05
N GLN A 8 9.07 12.28 6.30
CA GLN A 8 9.86 11.46 7.21
C GLN A 8 9.92 9.98 6.77
N HIS A 9 11.10 9.36 6.87
CA HIS A 9 11.26 7.91 6.82
C HIS A 9 10.46 7.21 7.94
N ILE A 10 9.75 6.16 7.58
CA ILE A 10 8.92 5.37 8.51
C ILE A 10 9.68 4.11 8.91
N TYR A 11 10.10 3.33 7.93
CA TYR A 11 10.69 2.01 8.14
C TYR A 11 11.44 1.55 6.89
N THR A 12 12.52 0.81 7.11
CA THR A 12 13.21 0.04 6.06
C THR A 12 13.24 -1.39 6.55
N THR A 13 12.91 -2.34 5.68
CA THR A 13 12.94 -3.77 6.02
C THR A 13 14.29 -4.15 6.62
N ASP A 14 14.28 -4.66 7.85
CA ASP A 14 15.47 -5.04 8.63
C ASP A 14 15.64 -6.55 8.78
N PHE A 15 14.80 -7.33 8.08
CA PHE A 15 14.84 -8.79 8.05
C PHE A 15 14.85 -9.32 6.62
N PHE A 16 15.25 -10.58 6.47
CA PHE A 16 15.23 -11.26 5.17
C PHE A 16 13.78 -11.60 4.78
N GLN A 17 13.30 -10.99 3.69
CA GLN A 17 12.01 -11.32 3.07
C GLN A 17 12.28 -11.84 1.66
N ILE A 18 11.99 -13.11 1.43
CA ILE A 18 12.07 -13.71 0.09
C ILE A 18 11.04 -13.08 -0.84
N SER A 19 11.41 -12.87 -2.11
CA SER A 19 10.49 -12.35 -3.11
C SER A 19 9.39 -13.34 -3.45
N GLY A 20 8.15 -12.86 -3.53
CA GLY A 20 7.00 -13.64 -3.99
C GLY A 20 7.07 -14.02 -5.47
N PHE A 21 7.94 -13.37 -6.25
CA PHE A 21 8.12 -13.63 -7.69
C PHE A 21 9.35 -14.50 -7.99
N ASN A 22 10.42 -14.38 -7.20
CA ASN A 22 11.66 -15.12 -7.40
C ASN A 22 12.25 -15.56 -6.06
N ASN A 23 12.36 -16.87 -5.86
CA ASN A 23 12.85 -17.46 -4.61
C ASN A 23 14.36 -17.28 -4.36
N LYS A 24 15.09 -16.66 -5.29
CA LYS A 24 16.52 -16.32 -5.12
C LYS A 24 16.75 -14.88 -4.69
N ASP A 25 15.71 -14.05 -4.70
CA ASP A 25 15.83 -12.62 -4.46
C ASP A 25 15.25 -12.24 -3.09
N GLN A 26 15.84 -11.21 -2.47
CA GLN A 26 15.32 -10.56 -1.28
C GLN A 26 14.58 -9.27 -1.67
N ILE A 27 13.44 -9.02 -1.03
CA ILE A 27 12.75 -7.74 -1.10
C ILE A 27 13.28 -6.82 0.01
N ILE A 28 13.60 -5.58 -0.38
CA ILE A 28 13.87 -4.48 0.54
C ILE A 28 12.81 -3.41 0.26
N SER A 29 11.97 -3.12 1.24
CA SER A 29 10.98 -2.05 1.17
C SER A 29 11.43 -0.87 2.03
N ILE A 30 11.24 0.35 1.52
CA ILE A 30 11.55 1.60 2.21
C ILE A 30 10.29 2.46 2.21
N TYR A 31 9.80 2.79 3.40
CA TYR A 31 8.54 3.51 3.60
C TYR A 31 8.82 4.93 4.06
N TYR A 32 8.11 5.88 3.46
CA TYR A 32 8.17 7.31 3.81
C TYR A 32 6.77 7.87 3.95
N TRP A 33 6.61 8.88 4.80
CA TRP A 33 5.48 9.79 4.72
C TRP A 33 5.60 10.63 3.46
N VAL A 34 4.48 10.87 2.78
CA VAL A 34 4.41 11.78 1.64
C VAL A 34 3.33 12.82 1.87
N HIS A 35 3.55 14.02 1.36
CA HIS A 35 2.59 15.11 1.43
C HIS A 35 2.16 15.48 0.02
N ALA A 36 0.87 15.38 -0.27
CA ALA A 36 0.31 15.87 -1.52
C ALA A 36 0.39 17.39 -1.56
N LYS A 37 0.88 17.95 -2.67
CA LYS A 37 0.95 19.41 -2.86
C LYS A 37 -0.41 20.02 -3.19
N GLU A 38 -1.35 19.19 -3.62
CA GLU A 38 -2.69 19.57 -4.05
C GLU A 38 -3.71 18.57 -3.46
N PRO A 39 -5.01 18.91 -3.41
CA PRO A 39 -6.05 17.97 -3.03
C PRO A 39 -5.99 16.69 -3.88
N ILE A 40 -6.14 15.53 -3.23
CA ILE A 40 -6.03 14.24 -3.89
C ILE A 40 -7.26 13.98 -4.77
N ALA A 41 -7.16 14.31 -6.06
CA ALA A 41 -8.21 14.08 -7.06
C ALA A 41 -8.05 12.71 -7.74
N LEU A 42 -7.95 11.64 -6.95
CA LEU A 42 -7.86 10.25 -7.45
C LEU A 42 -9.23 9.58 -7.50
N GLN A 43 -9.45 8.74 -8.50
CA GLN A 43 -10.58 7.81 -8.48
C GLN A 43 -10.32 6.73 -7.44
N THR A 44 -11.13 6.71 -6.38
CA THR A 44 -10.98 5.77 -5.28
C THR A 44 -12.24 4.95 -5.06
N LYS A 45 -12.05 3.75 -4.53
CA LYS A 45 -13.09 2.82 -4.13
C LYS A 45 -13.18 2.73 -2.61
N ASN A 46 -14.28 2.16 -2.13
CA ASN A 46 -14.49 1.87 -0.70
C ASN A 46 -14.39 0.37 -0.37
N LEU A 47 -14.55 -0.49 -1.39
CA LEU A 47 -14.51 -1.95 -1.23
C LEU A 47 -13.18 -2.52 -1.73
N PRO A 48 -12.63 -3.56 -1.06
CA PRO A 48 -11.44 -4.24 -1.55
C PRO A 48 -11.74 -4.93 -2.89
N PHE A 49 -10.83 -4.77 -3.85
CA PHE A 49 -10.92 -5.39 -5.18
C PHE A 49 -12.21 -5.05 -5.96
N ASP A 50 -12.72 -3.81 -5.79
CA ASP A 50 -13.91 -3.30 -6.48
C ASP A 50 -13.65 -2.98 -7.96
N PHE A 51 -13.37 -4.04 -8.72
CA PHE A 51 -13.14 -3.99 -10.15
C PHE A 51 -14.45 -4.12 -10.94
N THR A 52 -14.55 -3.38 -12.03
CA THR A 52 -15.62 -3.55 -13.01
C THR A 52 -15.35 -4.79 -13.89
N PRO A 53 -16.40 -5.43 -14.46
CA PRO A 53 -16.21 -6.58 -15.34
C PRO A 53 -15.26 -6.32 -16.52
N ASN A 54 -15.25 -5.09 -17.04
CA ASN A 54 -14.36 -4.68 -18.12
C ASN A 54 -12.88 -4.61 -17.68
N GLN A 55 -12.60 -4.26 -16.43
CA GLN A 55 -11.23 -4.25 -15.92
C GLN A 55 -10.69 -5.68 -15.84
N THR A 56 -11.50 -6.64 -15.37
CA THR A 56 -11.08 -8.04 -15.23
C THR A 56 -11.30 -8.89 -16.48
N ALA A 57 -11.68 -8.29 -17.62
CA ALA A 57 -12.05 -9.03 -18.82
C ALA A 57 -10.85 -9.75 -19.47
N ASP A 58 -9.65 -9.17 -19.35
CA ASP A 58 -8.41 -9.77 -19.87
C ASP A 58 -7.59 -10.39 -18.73
N PRO A 59 -7.53 -11.74 -18.65
CA PRO A 59 -6.79 -12.44 -17.60
C PRO A 59 -5.27 -12.31 -17.71
N THR A 60 -4.74 -11.74 -18.80
CA THR A 60 -3.31 -11.47 -18.96
C THR A 60 -2.88 -10.13 -18.36
N THR A 61 -3.83 -9.30 -17.95
CA THR A 61 -3.57 -7.96 -17.42
C THR A 61 -3.69 -7.91 -15.90
N CYS A 62 -2.84 -7.12 -15.27
CA CYS A 62 -2.98 -6.77 -13.86
C CYS A 62 -3.90 -5.56 -13.72
N CYS A 63 -4.79 -5.59 -12.73
CA CYS A 63 -5.69 -4.49 -12.39
C CYS A 63 -5.37 -3.94 -11.01
N GLU A 64 -5.34 -2.62 -10.90
CA GLU A 64 -5.13 -1.91 -9.65
C GLU A 64 -6.21 -0.84 -9.48
N VAL A 65 -6.68 -0.69 -8.24
CA VAL A 65 -7.60 0.38 -7.85
C VAL A 65 -7.13 0.98 -6.53
N PHE A 66 -7.27 2.30 -6.39
CA PHE A 66 -7.02 2.96 -5.12
C PHE A 66 -8.22 2.81 -4.20
N ARG A 67 -7.97 2.54 -2.92
CA ARG A 67 -9.00 2.42 -1.90
C ARG A 67 -8.65 3.28 -0.70
N TRP A 68 -9.62 4.08 -0.25
CA TRP A 68 -9.53 4.74 1.05
C TRP A 68 -10.06 3.82 2.14
N ILE A 69 -9.39 3.82 3.28
CA ILE A 69 -9.81 3.10 4.48
C ILE A 69 -9.90 4.15 5.58
N GLU A 70 -11.02 4.16 6.30
CA GLU A 70 -11.18 5.01 7.47
C GLU A 70 -10.12 4.66 8.52
N TRP A 71 -9.57 5.69 9.16
CA TRP A 71 -8.44 5.53 10.09
C TRP A 71 -8.73 4.56 11.24
N ASP A 72 -9.96 4.57 11.75
CA ASP A 72 -10.39 3.71 12.86
C ASP A 72 -10.53 2.25 12.45
N HIS A 73 -10.76 1.99 11.16
CA HIS A 73 -10.86 0.66 10.58
C HIS A 73 -9.53 0.15 10.02
N PHE A 74 -8.53 1.02 9.84
CA PHE A 74 -7.21 0.64 9.36
C PHE A 74 -6.41 -0.12 10.42
N ASN A 75 -5.87 -1.27 10.03
CA ASN A 75 -5.05 -2.15 10.85
C ASN A 75 -4.21 -3.09 9.96
N GLU A 76 -3.40 -3.96 10.56
CA GLU A 76 -2.54 -4.90 9.85
C GLU A 76 -3.33 -5.87 8.97
N ALA A 77 -4.54 -6.27 9.35
CA ALA A 77 -5.38 -7.16 8.54
C ALA A 77 -5.90 -6.48 7.25
N SER A 78 -5.76 -5.16 7.13
CA SER A 78 -6.09 -4.42 5.90
C SER A 78 -5.09 -4.65 4.77
N LEU A 79 -3.92 -5.23 5.07
CA LEU A 79 -2.81 -5.45 4.13
C LEU A 79 -2.51 -6.94 4.00
N THR A 80 -1.96 -7.35 2.86
CA THR A 80 -1.66 -8.77 2.59
C THR A 80 -0.20 -9.10 2.81
N LEU A 81 0.72 -8.22 2.40
CA LEU A 81 2.15 -8.49 2.42
C LEU A 81 2.74 -8.42 3.84
N PRO A 82 3.65 -9.33 4.23
CA PRO A 82 4.17 -9.39 5.59
C PRO A 82 4.84 -8.09 6.07
N ILE A 83 5.64 -7.44 5.22
CA ILE A 83 6.33 -6.20 5.56
C ILE A 83 5.30 -5.08 5.79
N ASP A 84 4.31 -4.97 4.91
CA ASP A 84 3.27 -3.95 4.96
C ASP A 84 2.46 -4.04 6.25
N LYS A 85 2.13 -5.27 6.70
CA LYS A 85 1.45 -5.51 7.97
C LYS A 85 2.22 -4.93 9.16
N ILE A 86 3.54 -5.11 9.18
CA ILE A 86 4.40 -4.57 10.24
C ILE A 86 4.32 -3.04 10.25
N VAL A 87 4.42 -2.42 9.07
CA VAL A 87 4.36 -0.95 8.94
C VAL A 87 2.99 -0.41 9.36
N ALA A 88 1.89 -1.08 9.02
CA ALA A 88 0.55 -0.68 9.47
C ALA A 88 0.45 -0.64 11.01
N GLY A 89 0.97 -1.67 11.69
CA GLY A 89 1.01 -1.71 13.15
C GLY A 89 1.87 -0.61 13.74
N MET A 90 3.06 -0.34 13.17
CA MET A 90 3.92 0.77 13.59
C MET A 90 3.23 2.13 13.45
N VAL A 91 2.55 2.34 12.32
CA VAL A 91 1.84 3.57 12.01
C VAL A 91 0.65 3.79 12.96
N LYS A 92 -0.18 2.77 13.20
CA LYS A 92 -1.28 2.85 14.18
C LYS A 92 -0.80 3.02 15.62
N SER A 93 0.31 2.37 15.99
CA SER A 93 0.90 2.55 17.33
C SER A 93 1.44 3.96 17.55
N LYS A 94 1.97 4.62 16.50
CA LYS A 94 2.49 5.99 16.59
C LYS A 94 1.39 7.05 16.59
N TYR A 95 0.26 6.76 15.94
CA TYR A 95 -0.88 7.66 15.80
C TYR A 95 -2.19 6.91 16.11
N PRO A 96 -2.58 6.78 17.39
CA PRO A 96 -3.79 6.05 17.77
C PRO A 96 -5.05 6.63 17.10
#